data_AF-A0A0C2JL02-F1
#
_entry.id   AF-A0A0C2JL02-F1
#
_cell.length_a   1.000
_cell.length_b   1.000
_cell.length_c   1.000
_cell.angle_alpha   90.00
_cell.angle_beta   90.00
_cell.angle_gamma   90.00
#
_symmetry.space_group_name_H-M   'P 1'
#
loop_
_entity.id
_entity.type
_entity.pdbx_description
1 polymer ?
#
loop_
_entity_poly.entity_id
_entity_poly.type
_entity_poly.pdbx_seq_one_letter_code
_entity_poly.pdbx_strand_id
1 'polypeptide(L)'
;MKPHTIAEELLFPASKYFVRVLIGREFVNKLNSKYISNDREHRKIADTSADILDQIMQEMESCPFPIFSIKLEESTDIAYCSKLMVKMMLKLCQDIGLDFKVW
;
A
#
# COMPACT_ATOMS: atom_id res chain seq x y z
N MET A 1 -7.86 7.32 -18.10
CA MET A 1 -8.11 8.18 -16.92
C MET A 1 -8.11 7.30 -15.70
N LYS A 2 -7.33 7.65 -14.66
CA LYS A 2 -7.35 6.88 -13.41
C LYS A 2 -8.58 7.33 -12.59
N PRO A 3 -9.31 6.42 -11.92
CA PRO A 3 -10.56 6.76 -11.22
C PRO A 3 -10.38 7.84 -10.13
N HIS A 4 -9.22 7.87 -9.46
CA HIS A 4 -8.89 8.88 -8.45
C HIS A 4 -8.82 10.30 -9.03
N THR A 5 -8.30 10.45 -10.26
CA THR A 5 -8.24 11.73 -10.96
C THR A 5 -9.64 12.31 -11.21
N ILE A 6 -10.61 11.46 -11.56
CA ILE A 6 -12.00 11.90 -11.79
C ILE A 6 -12.66 12.36 -10.49
N ALA A 7 -12.43 11.64 -9.40
CA ALA A 7 -13.01 12.00 -8.10
C ALA A 7 -12.45 13.31 -7.56
N GLU A 8 -11.13 13.54 -7.68
CA GLU A 8 -10.47 14.75 -7.20
C GLU A 8 -10.73 15.97 -8.11
N GLU A 9 -10.76 15.80 -9.43
CA GLU A 9 -10.89 16.92 -10.37
C GLU A 9 -12.35 17.32 -10.65
N LEU A 10 -13.31 16.39 -10.56
CA LEU A 10 -14.70 16.65 -10.94
C LEU A 10 -15.65 16.55 -9.75
N LEU A 11 -15.63 15.43 -9.02
CA LEU A 11 -16.58 15.21 -7.93
C LEU A 11 -16.28 16.11 -6.72
N PHE A 12 -15.01 16.38 -6.42
CA PHE A 12 -14.64 17.18 -5.26
C PHE A 12 -14.97 18.68 -5.42
N PRO A 13 -14.69 19.36 -6.55
CA PRO A 13 -15.15 20.73 -6.79
C PRO A 13 -16.68 20.84 -6.81
N ALA A 14 -17.39 19.87 -7.42
CA ALA A 14 -18.85 19.83 -7.40
C ALA A 14 -19.40 19.70 -5.98
N SER A 15 -18.82 18.81 -5.16
CA SER A 15 -19.20 18.63 -3.75
C SER A 15 -18.96 19.89 -2.92
N LYS A 16 -17.85 20.62 -3.15
CA LYS A 16 -17.61 21.92 -2.51
C LYS A 16 -18.65 22.95 -2.90
N TYR A 17 -19.04 22.97 -4.17
CA TYR A 17 -20.09 23.86 -4.65
C TYR A 17 -21.42 23.57 -3.96
N PHE A 18 -21.83 22.30 -3.88
CA PHE A 18 -23.06 21.91 -3.18
C PHE A 18 -23.03 22.27 -1.70
N VAL A 19 -21.97 21.94 -0.97
CA VAL A 19 -21.87 22.27 0.46
C VAL A 19 -21.85 23.78 0.70
N ARG A 20 -21.19 24.55 -0.18
CA ARG A 20 -21.19 26.01 -0.12
C ARG A 20 -22.59 26.61 -0.30
N VAL A 21 -23.36 26.08 -1.24
CA VAL A 21 -24.68 26.60 -1.62
C VAL A 21 -25.78 26.13 -0.67
N LEU A 22 -25.76 24.85 -0.26
CA LEU A 22 -26.84 24.23 0.49
C LEU A 22 -26.65 24.28 2.01
N ILE A 23 -25.41 24.27 2.49
CA ILE A 23 -25.12 24.13 3.93
C ILE A 23 -24.49 25.41 4.48
N GLY A 24 -23.50 25.95 3.79
CA GLY A 24 -22.78 27.16 4.21
C GLY A 24 -21.30 27.10 3.90
N ARG A 25 -20.66 28.28 3.79
CA ARG A 25 -19.23 28.40 3.45
C ARG A 25 -18.32 27.80 4.52
N GLU A 26 -18.71 27.90 5.78
CA GLU A 26 -18.00 27.39 6.94
C GLU A 26 -17.81 25.87 6.94
N PHE A 27 -18.71 25.13 6.27
CA PHE A 27 -18.63 23.67 6.17
C PHE A 27 -17.72 23.19 5.03
N VAL A 28 -17.37 24.06 4.07
CA VAL A 28 -16.43 23.74 2.99
C VAL A 28 -15.04 23.41 3.54
N ASN A 29 -14.62 24.06 4.63
CA ASN A 29 -13.32 23.81 5.25
C ASN A 29 -13.24 22.44 5.93
N LYS A 30 -14.34 21.97 6.52
CA LYS A 30 -14.43 20.59 7.05
C LYS A 30 -14.33 19.56 5.93
N LEU A 31 -14.96 19.82 4.78
CA LEU A 31 -14.79 18.99 3.59
C LEU A 31 -13.33 18.94 3.13
N ASN A 32 -12.64 20.09 3.07
CA ASN A 32 -11.22 20.14 2.71
C ASN A 32 -10.35 19.27 3.62
N SER A 33 -10.55 19.32 4.94
CA SER A 33 -9.77 18.50 5.89
C SER A 33 -9.91 16.98 5.66
N LYS A 34 -11.04 16.52 5.11
CA LYS A 34 -11.29 15.10 4.84
C LYS A 34 -10.69 14.64 3.52
N TYR A 35 -10.57 15.56 2.55
CA TYR A 35 -10.14 15.31 1.17
C TYR A 35 -8.73 15.81 0.84
N ILE A 36 -7.95 16.32 1.80
CA ILE A 36 -6.47 16.32 1.71
C ILE A 36 -5.99 14.86 1.87
N SER A 37 -6.56 13.97 1.06
CA SER A 37 -6.53 12.53 1.20
C SER A 37 -5.24 11.94 0.68
N ASN A 38 -4.59 12.58 -0.30
CA ASN A 38 -3.37 12.03 -0.87
C ASN A 38 -2.27 11.86 0.21
N ASP A 39 -2.02 12.90 1.04
CA ASP A 39 -1.08 12.79 2.16
C ASP A 39 -1.52 11.79 3.23
N ARG A 40 -2.83 11.60 3.39
CA ARG A 40 -3.39 10.70 4.41
C ARG A 40 -3.36 9.24 3.97
N GLU A 41 -3.60 8.98 2.69
CA GLU A 41 -3.49 7.68 2.05
C GLU A 41 -2.04 7.26 1.94
N HIS A 42 -1.13 8.18 1.60
CA HIS A 42 0.31 7.94 1.66
C HIS A 42 0.78 7.59 3.07
N ARG A 43 0.38 8.38 4.10
CA ARG A 43 0.69 8.04 5.50
C ARG A 43 0.12 6.68 5.90
N LYS A 44 -1.15 6.41 5.57
CA LYS A 44 -1.77 5.11 5.88
C LYS A 44 -1.02 3.94 5.23
N ILE A 45 -0.63 4.07 3.97
CA ILE A 45 0.18 3.04 3.27
C ILE A 45 1.54 2.88 3.97
N ALA A 46 2.21 3.97 4.33
CA ALA A 46 3.50 3.93 5.01
C ALA A 46 3.39 3.29 6.39
N ASP A 47 2.42 3.71 7.20
CA ASP A 47 2.16 3.18 8.55
C ASP A 47 1.84 1.67 8.46
N THR A 48 0.92 1.27 7.58
CA THR A 48 0.60 -0.16 7.38
C THR A 48 1.80 -0.95 6.86
N SER A 49 2.64 -0.34 6.01
CA SER A 49 3.86 -1.00 5.52
C SER A 49 4.90 -1.17 6.63
N ALA A 50 5.02 -0.22 7.55
CA ALA A 50 5.89 -0.33 8.72
C ALA A 50 5.38 -1.41 9.68
N ASP A 51 4.08 -1.45 9.95
CA ASP A 51 3.47 -2.47 10.81
C ASP A 51 3.69 -3.90 10.27
N ILE A 52 3.59 -4.09 8.94
CA ILE A 52 3.85 -5.38 8.28
C ILE A 52 5.33 -5.74 8.40
N LEU A 53 6.24 -4.77 8.21
CA LEU A 53 7.67 -4.99 8.33
C LEU A 53 8.04 -5.43 9.75
N ASP A 54 7.51 -4.75 10.76
CA ASP A 54 7.77 -5.07 12.16
C ASP A 54 7.28 -6.48 12.52
N GLN A 55 6.08 -6.87 12.06
CA GLN A 55 5.56 -8.22 12.26
C GLN A 55 6.48 -9.29 11.64
N ILE A 56 6.94 -9.07 10.41
CA ILE A 56 7.87 -9.99 9.73
C ILE A 56 9.21 -10.07 10.47
N MET A 57 9.75 -8.93 10.93
CA MET A 57 11.00 -8.89 11.69
C MET A 57 10.88 -9.66 13.01
N GLN A 58 9.82 -9.43 13.78
CA GLN A 58 9.56 -10.16 15.02
C GLN A 58 9.44 -11.66 14.76
N GLU A 59 8.77 -12.05 13.68
CA GLU A 59 8.62 -13.45 13.30
C GLU A 59 9.96 -14.09 12.92
N MET A 60 10.79 -13.39 12.15
CA MET A 60 12.16 -13.82 11.80
C MET A 60 13.06 -13.99 13.02
N GLU A 61 12.98 -13.07 13.98
CA GLU A 61 13.74 -13.13 15.23
C GLU A 61 13.25 -14.25 16.16
N SER A 62 11.94 -14.55 16.15
CA SER A 62 11.35 -15.62 16.95
C SER A 62 11.60 -17.02 16.39
N CYS A 63 11.90 -17.14 15.10
CA CYS A 63 12.14 -18.42 14.44
C CYS A 63 13.56 -18.93 14.72
N PRO A 64 13.74 -20.13 15.29
CA PRO A 64 15.07 -20.70 15.54
C PRO A 64 15.82 -21.08 14.25
N PHE A 65 15.09 -21.37 13.17
CA PHE A 65 15.64 -21.72 11.86
C PHE A 65 14.84 -21.03 10.72
N PRO A 66 15.04 -19.71 10.50
CA PRO A 66 14.33 -19.00 9.45
C PRO A 66 14.88 -19.41 8.08
N ILE A 67 14.03 -20.01 7.24
CA ILE A 67 14.36 -20.31 5.84
C ILE A 67 13.74 -19.23 4.97
N PHE A 68 14.56 -18.56 4.16
CA PHE A 68 14.09 -17.58 3.20
C PHE A 68 14.62 -17.87 1.80
N SER A 69 13.85 -17.44 0.80
CA SER A 69 14.30 -17.40 -0.59
C SER A 69 14.04 -16.01 -1.16
N ILE A 70 14.97 -15.53 -1.98
CA ILE A 70 14.86 -14.23 -2.67
C ILE A 70 14.72 -14.52 -4.16
N LYS A 71 13.67 -13.97 -4.77
CA LYS A 71 13.42 -14.05 -6.20
C LYS A 71 13.60 -12.66 -6.80
N LEU A 72 14.37 -12.59 -7.88
CA LEU A 72 14.59 -11.39 -8.66
C LEU A 72 13.87 -11.53 -9.99
N GLU A 73 12.99 -10.59 -10.31
CA GLU A 73 12.24 -10.58 -11.56
C GLU A 73 12.50 -9.26 -12.30
N GLU A 74 13.01 -9.37 -13.52
CA GLU A 74 13.13 -8.25 -14.44
C GLU A 74 11.99 -8.31 -15.45
N SER A 75 11.25 -7.21 -15.58
CA SER A 75 10.21 -7.03 -16.60
C SER A 75 10.45 -5.72 -17.34
N THR A 76 9.91 -5.61 -18.55
CA THR A 76 9.93 -4.36 -19.30
C THR A 76 8.50 -3.91 -19.50
N ASP A 77 8.21 -2.63 -19.25
CA ASP A 77 6.87 -2.10 -19.45
C ASP A 77 6.62 -1.61 -20.89
N ILE A 78 5.39 -1.17 -21.15
CA ILE A 78 4.96 -0.70 -22.48
C ILE A 78 5.76 0.55 -22.93
N ALA A 79 6.36 1.27 -21.99
CA ALA A 79 7.24 2.42 -22.27
C ALA A 79 8.72 2.02 -22.43
N TYR A 80 9.02 0.72 -22.55
CA TYR A 80 10.37 0.16 -22.60
C TYR A 80 11.22 0.47 -21.36
N CYS A 81 10.59 0.80 -20.24
CA CYS A 81 11.28 0.95 -18.97
C CYS A 81 11.46 -0.43 -18.33
N SER A 82 12.70 -0.79 -18.01
CA SER A 82 12.99 -1.97 -17.20
C SER A 82 12.52 -1.75 -15.76
N LYS A 83 11.91 -2.79 -15.20
CA LYS A 83 11.40 -2.86 -13.84
C LYS A 83 11.98 -4.09 -13.19
N LEU A 84 12.76 -3.87 -12.13
CA LEU A 84 13.34 -4.93 -11.31
C LEU A 84 12.52 -5.06 -10.03
N MET A 85 11.99 -6.25 -9.76
CA MET A 85 11.24 -6.59 -8.56
C MET A 85 11.99 -7.63 -7.74
N VAL A 86 12.13 -7.38 -6.44
CA VAL A 86 12.71 -8.32 -5.48
C VAL A 86 11.58 -8.84 -4.59
N LYS A 87 11.39 -10.16 -4.56
CA LYS A 87 10.42 -10.83 -3.70
C LYS A 87 11.13 -11.73 -2.70
N MET A 88 10.93 -11.48 -1.41
CA MET A 88 11.37 -12.36 -0.33
C MET A 88 10.21 -13.30 0.05
N MET A 89 10.51 -14.58 0.23
CA MET A 89 9.57 -15.58 0.71
C MET A 89 10.15 -16.26 1.94
N LEU A 90 9.47 -16.12 3.07
CA LEU A 90 9.78 -16.77 4.33
C LEU A 90 9.02 -18.10 4.42
N LYS A 91 9.69 -19.16 4.89
CA LYS A 91 9.07 -20.43 5.29
C LYS A 91 9.18 -20.57 6.79
N LEU A 92 8.05 -20.70 7.47
CA LEU A 92 7.99 -20.81 8.92
C LEU A 92 8.28 -22.24 9.37
N CYS A 93 8.90 -22.38 10.53
CA CYS A 93 9.32 -23.68 11.08
C CYS A 93 8.15 -24.67 11.27
N GLN A 94 6.92 -24.16 11.41
CA GLN A 94 5.70 -24.96 11.54
C GLN A 94 5.32 -25.71 10.24
N ASP A 95 5.74 -25.20 9.07
CA ASP A 95 5.49 -25.85 7.76
C ASP A 95 6.54 -26.92 7.43
N ILE A 96 7.64 -26.99 8.18
CA ILE A 96 8.80 -27.87 7.92
C ILE A 96 8.54 -29.31 8.40
N GLY A 97 7.36 -29.58 8.99
CA GLY A 97 6.92 -30.93 9.38
C GLY A 97 6.56 -31.86 8.21
N LEU A 98 6.62 -31.40 6.96
CA LEU A 98 6.40 -32.24 5.78
C LEU A 98 7.55 -32.10 4.79
N ASP A 99 8.38 -33.15 4.80
CA ASP A 99 9.24 -33.63 3.71
C ASP A 99 10.13 -32.56 3.05
N PHE A 100 11.35 -32.41 3.59
CA PHE A 100 12.51 -31.94 2.82
C PHE A 100 12.84 -32.97 1.72
N LYS A 101 11.99 -33.06 0.70
CA LYS A 101 12.35 -33.63 -0.58
C LYS A 101 12.62 -32.49 -1.55
N VAL A 102 13.92 -32.21 -1.65
CA VAL A 102 14.63 -31.75 -2.85
C VAL A 102 14.08 -30.46 -3.48
N TRP A 103 14.76 -29.36 -3.17
CA TRP A 103 15.22 -28.42 -4.18
C TRP A 103 16.75 -28.39 -4.11
#